data_AF-A0A923QSY7-F1
#
_entry.id   AF-A0A923QSY7-F1
#
_cell.length_a   1.000
_cell.length_b   1.000
_cell.length_c   1.000
_cell.angle_alpha   90.00
_cell.angle_beta   90.00
_cell.angle_gamma   90.00
#
_symmetry.space_group_name_H-M   'P 1'
#
loop_
_entity.id
_entity.type
_entity.pdbx_description
1 polymer ?
#
loop_
_entity_poly.entity_id
_entity_poly.type
_entity_poly.pdbx_seq_one_letter_code
_entity_poly.pdbx_strand_id
1 'polypeptide(L)'
;MIKEELVSVLIPCYNAALYVEAALDSVLSQTYRNLEIILIDDGSTDNTYDKLNKIALTDKRIILVRNEKNLGLIKSLNKGIDMVTGLYIERFDADDLISSNRIENQILVLTTHPEISLLTSYATYITPSGKFHSRSSSFYCTRTLSAKFLTLFETPLLHAGMLIKTELLKELRYDETEGSKHIEDYDLFTRILFRDLHIYVDASRKGMYFYRRNSLSVSGRNKLLQFENAVHKSELNIKELLHYNIPVELLRVIKLNEPDKWHSMVLLRSIKELKYIKLLYCNNQKNKLKIKDFRQINIWVAQRRLRMIAMALIKGTFTTRLAAIFIFILNIDMLFYAETYKSIFDKTVWFFNSLKYKN
;
A
#
# COMPACT_ATOMS: atom_id res chain seq x y z
N MET A 1 -2.37 32.30 10.00
CA MET A 1 -1.31 31.39 10.47
C MET A 1 -1.86 29.98 10.45
N ILE A 2 -1.12 29.02 9.89
CA ILE A 2 -1.47 27.59 10.02
C ILE A 2 -1.39 27.27 11.51
N LYS A 3 -2.42 26.67 12.09
CA LYS A 3 -2.35 26.19 13.46
C LYS A 3 -1.30 25.06 13.49
N GLU A 4 -0.24 25.23 14.26
CA GLU A 4 0.83 24.24 14.36
C GLU A 4 0.35 23.05 15.20
N GLU A 5 -0.44 22.16 14.60
CA GLU A 5 -0.91 20.93 15.24
C GLU A 5 0.23 19.94 15.44
N LEU A 6 0.33 19.33 16.63
CA LEU A 6 1.35 18.32 16.89
C LEU A 6 1.14 17.10 15.98
N VAL A 7 2.21 16.67 15.29
CA VAL A 7 2.24 15.45 14.48
C VAL A 7 3.12 14.41 15.15
N SER A 8 2.59 13.21 15.31
CA SER A 8 3.30 12.06 15.88
C SER A 8 3.82 11.18 14.76
N VAL A 9 5.14 11.09 14.63
CA VAL A 9 5.75 10.18 13.67
C VAL A 9 5.95 8.83 14.35
N LEU A 10 5.19 7.83 13.93
CA LEU A 10 5.23 6.48 14.50
C LEU A 10 6.10 5.55 13.62
N ILE A 11 7.22 5.09 14.18
CA ILE A 11 8.25 4.32 13.47
C ILE A 11 8.49 2.98 14.19
N PRO A 12 7.94 1.86 13.68
CA PRO A 12 8.33 0.53 14.15
C PRO A 12 9.69 0.14 13.56
N CYS A 13 10.57 -0.39 14.42
CA CYS A 13 11.93 -0.76 14.07
C CYS A 13 12.17 -2.24 14.41
N TYR A 14 12.69 -3.01 13.47
CA TYR A 14 13.18 -4.37 13.74
C TYR A 14 14.32 -4.71 12.80
N ASN A 15 15.51 -4.93 13.35
CA ASN A 15 16.72 -5.24 12.58
C ASN A 15 16.96 -4.26 11.40
N ALA A 16 16.87 -2.97 11.69
CA ALA A 16 16.97 -1.86 10.75
C ALA A 16 18.32 -1.12 10.83
N ALA A 17 19.34 -1.68 11.49
CA ALA A 17 20.59 -0.99 11.81
C ALA A 17 21.28 -0.39 10.58
N LEU A 18 21.09 -0.97 9.39
CA LEU A 18 21.66 -0.49 8.14
C LEU A 18 21.05 0.82 7.64
N TYR A 19 19.77 1.08 7.93
CA TYR A 19 19.01 2.17 7.30
C TYR A 19 18.46 3.19 8.29
N VAL A 20 18.32 2.82 9.57
CA VAL A 20 17.58 3.58 10.56
C VAL A 20 18.11 4.99 10.80
N GLU A 21 19.43 5.20 10.71
CA GLU A 21 20.04 6.53 10.87
C GLU A 21 19.60 7.47 9.75
N ALA A 22 19.71 7.04 8.49
CA ALA A 22 19.29 7.85 7.34
C ALA A 22 17.76 8.07 7.31
N ALA A 23 16.98 7.06 7.70
CA ALA A 23 15.53 7.17 7.82
C ALA A 23 15.15 8.22 8.86
N LEU A 24 15.73 8.14 10.06
CA LEU A 24 15.46 9.08 11.15
C LEU A 24 15.97 10.49 10.83
N ASP A 25 17.14 10.64 10.22
CA ASP A 25 17.66 11.94 9.76
C ASP A 25 16.67 12.64 8.80
N SER A 26 16.00 11.87 7.93
CA SER A 26 15.00 12.43 7.01
C SER A 26 13.72 12.94 7.72
N VAL A 27 13.41 12.40 8.89
CA VAL A 27 12.32 12.86 9.76
C VAL A 27 12.76 14.04 10.63
N LEU A 28 13.97 13.97 11.21
CA LEU A 28 14.48 15.03 12.10
C LEU A 28 14.71 16.35 11.35
N SER A 29 15.06 16.26 10.06
CA SER A 29 15.32 17.39 9.16
C SER A 29 14.06 18.00 8.52
N GLN A 30 12.85 17.58 8.92
CA GLN A 30 11.61 18.14 8.38
C GLN A 30 11.50 19.65 8.65
N THR A 31 10.96 20.39 7.67
CA THR A 31 10.65 21.82 7.80
C THR A 31 9.55 22.06 8.83
N TYR A 32 8.60 21.13 8.94
CA TYR A 32 7.60 21.11 10.01
C TYR A 32 8.25 20.71 11.34
N ARG A 33 8.22 21.60 12.34
CA ARG A 33 8.98 21.42 13.58
C ARG A 33 8.18 20.82 14.75
N ASN A 34 6.85 21.00 14.76
CA ASN A 34 6.00 20.53 15.85
C ASN A 34 5.74 19.01 15.74
N LEU A 35 6.79 18.23 16.03
CA LEU A 35 6.82 16.78 15.92
C LEU A 35 7.09 16.14 17.28
N GLU A 36 6.40 15.03 17.55
CA GLU A 36 6.88 13.99 18.45
C GLU A 36 7.22 12.74 17.62
N ILE A 37 8.27 12.00 18.00
CA ILE A 37 8.77 10.87 17.22
C ILE A 37 8.78 9.64 18.12
N ILE A 38 7.88 8.70 17.85
CA ILE A 38 7.69 7.49 18.64
C ILE A 38 8.39 6.34 17.92
N LEU A 39 9.48 5.86 18.52
CA LEU A 39 10.28 4.76 18.01
C LEU A 39 9.98 3.51 18.83
N ILE A 40 9.51 2.45 18.16
CA ILE A 40 9.27 1.15 18.81
C ILE A 40 10.29 0.14 18.28
N ASP A 41 11.34 -0.14 19.04
CA ASP A 41 12.25 -1.26 18.76
C ASP A 41 11.56 -2.57 19.15
N ASP A 42 11.21 -3.39 18.15
CA ASP A 42 10.50 -4.65 18.32
C ASP A 42 11.45 -5.81 18.68
N GLY A 43 12.30 -5.59 19.67
CA GLY A 43 13.28 -6.56 20.15
C GLY A 43 14.34 -6.89 19.09
N SER A 44 14.97 -5.86 18.51
CA SER A 44 16.04 -6.07 17.52
C SER A 44 17.21 -6.84 18.12
N THR A 45 17.82 -7.68 17.28
CA THR A 45 18.99 -8.52 17.61
C THR A 45 20.29 -7.96 17.01
N ASP A 46 20.20 -6.96 16.16
CA ASP A 46 21.33 -6.20 15.63
C ASP A 46 21.53 -4.87 16.39
N ASN A 47 22.41 -4.00 15.90
CA ASN A 47 22.71 -2.71 16.52
C ASN A 47 21.61 -1.64 16.32
N THR A 48 20.37 -2.01 15.97
CA THR A 48 19.28 -1.04 15.77
C THR A 48 19.01 -0.24 17.03
N TYR A 49 18.83 -0.91 18.18
CA TYR A 49 18.50 -0.24 19.44
C TYR A 49 19.59 0.75 19.86
N ASP A 50 20.87 0.37 19.77
CA ASP A 50 21.98 1.24 20.17
C ASP A 50 22.06 2.51 19.32
N LYS A 51 21.84 2.38 18.01
CA LYS A 51 21.75 3.53 17.09
C LYS A 51 20.58 4.45 17.44
N LEU A 52 19.40 3.87 17.68
CA LEU A 52 18.21 4.64 18.08
C LEU A 52 18.42 5.36 19.41
N ASN A 53 18.98 4.67 20.40
CA ASN A 53 19.23 5.21 21.72
C ASN A 53 20.22 6.39 21.67
N LYS A 54 21.29 6.27 20.88
CA LYS A 54 22.24 7.37 20.66
C LYS A 54 21.55 8.63 20.12
N ILE A 55 20.65 8.48 19.16
CA ILE A 55 19.94 9.62 18.56
C ILE A 55 18.90 10.18 19.54
N ALA A 56 18.16 9.31 20.23
CA ALA A 56 17.16 9.69 21.23
C ALA A 56 17.76 10.52 22.39
N LEU A 57 19.01 10.26 22.78
CA LEU A 57 19.72 11.07 23.79
C LEU A 57 19.99 12.51 23.34
N THR A 58 19.94 12.79 22.04
CA THR A 58 20.28 14.11 21.47
C THR A 58 19.08 14.93 21.02
N ASP A 59 17.94 14.29 20.71
CA ASP A 59 16.72 14.99 20.28
C ASP A 59 15.55 14.70 21.21
N LYS A 60 15.10 15.75 21.92
CA LYS A 60 14.03 15.67 22.93
C LYS A 60 12.66 15.33 22.37
N ARG A 61 12.46 15.37 21.05
CA ARG A 61 11.21 14.98 20.40
C ARG A 61 11.04 13.47 20.36
N ILE A 62 12.12 12.71 20.58
CA ILE A 62 12.13 11.25 20.44
C ILE A 62 11.68 10.58 21.73
N ILE A 63 10.71 9.68 21.59
CA ILE A 63 10.30 8.73 22.62
C ILE A 63 10.67 7.33 22.11
N LEU A 64 11.71 6.74 22.70
CA LEU A 64 12.19 5.41 22.35
C LEU A 64 11.64 4.36 23.32
N VAL A 65 11.01 3.33 22.78
CA VAL A 65 10.54 2.16 23.53
C VAL A 65 11.08 0.89 22.93
N ARG A 66 11.53 -0.02 23.79
CA ARG A 66 11.97 -1.36 23.41
C ARG A 66 10.97 -2.41 23.87
N ASN A 67 10.65 -3.35 22.99
CA ASN A 67 9.98 -4.59 23.37
C ASN A 67 11.02 -5.61 23.86
N GLU A 68 10.67 -6.39 24.87
CA GLU A 68 11.56 -7.44 25.42
C GLU A 68 11.90 -8.52 24.39
N LYS A 69 11.01 -8.74 23.43
CA LYS A 69 11.15 -9.69 22.32
C LYS A 69 10.38 -9.16 21.12
N ASN A 70 10.62 -9.75 19.94
CA ASN A 70 9.82 -9.47 18.76
C ASN A 70 8.36 -9.89 18.96
N LEU A 71 7.45 -8.91 18.96
CA LEU A 71 6.00 -9.06 19.04
C LEU A 71 5.33 -9.04 17.66
N GLY A 72 6.06 -8.57 16.64
CA GLY A 72 5.58 -8.35 15.30
C GLY A 72 5.10 -6.91 15.08
N LEU A 73 5.00 -6.53 13.81
CA LEU A 73 4.67 -5.18 13.36
C LEU A 73 3.35 -4.67 13.95
N ILE A 74 2.30 -5.47 13.91
CA ILE A 74 0.94 -5.09 14.36
C ILE A 74 0.94 -4.69 15.83
N LYS A 75 1.48 -5.55 16.70
CA LYS A 75 1.53 -5.31 18.15
C LYS A 75 2.40 -4.11 18.50
N SER A 76 3.53 -3.97 17.81
CA SER A 76 4.43 -2.82 17.97
C SER A 76 3.76 -1.50 17.56
N LEU A 77 3.02 -1.49 16.45
CA LEU A 77 2.25 -0.33 16.02
C LEU A 77 1.12 0.01 17.00
N ASN A 78 0.36 -0.99 17.48
CA ASN A 78 -0.70 -0.77 18.47
C ASN A 78 -0.14 -0.20 19.78
N LYS A 79 1.00 -0.72 20.26
CA LYS A 79 1.70 -0.15 21.42
C LYS A 79 2.12 1.29 21.19
N GLY A 80 2.62 1.61 19.99
CA GLY A 80 2.97 2.99 19.62
C GLY A 80 1.76 3.92 19.53
N ILE A 81 0.61 3.45 19.02
CA ILE A 81 -0.65 4.21 18.96
C ILE A 81 -1.09 4.66 20.37
N ASP A 82 -0.89 3.82 21.39
CA ASP A 82 -1.24 4.17 22.78
C ASP A 82 -0.42 5.33 23.33
N MET A 83 0.77 5.58 22.77
CA MET A 83 1.70 6.61 23.22
C MET A 83 1.56 7.95 22.47
N VAL A 84 0.85 7.97 21.34
CA VAL A 84 0.62 9.16 20.52
C VAL A 84 -0.18 10.22 21.29
N THR A 85 0.31 11.45 21.27
CA THR A 85 -0.34 12.66 21.80
C THR A 85 -0.69 13.71 20.74
N GLY A 86 -0.08 13.63 19.56
CA GLY A 86 -0.37 14.52 18.43
C GLY A 86 -1.78 14.36 17.87
N LEU A 87 -2.24 15.40 17.16
CA LEU A 87 -3.55 15.40 16.50
C LEU A 87 -3.56 14.44 15.28
N TYR A 88 -2.41 14.28 14.64
CA TYR A 88 -2.21 13.41 13.50
C TYR A 88 -1.06 12.44 13.75
N ILE A 89 -1.16 11.26 13.15
CA ILE A 89 -0.11 10.23 13.13
C ILE A 89 0.43 10.12 11.71
N GLU A 90 1.73 10.37 11.53
CA GLU A 90 2.47 9.98 10.32
C GLU A 90 3.07 8.59 10.57
N ARG A 91 2.58 7.58 9.87
CA ARG A 91 3.18 6.24 9.93
C ARG A 91 4.40 6.19 9.03
N PHE A 92 5.57 5.78 9.54
CA PHE A 92 6.80 5.77 8.74
C PHE A 92 7.62 4.48 8.95
N ASP A 93 8.30 4.00 7.89
CA ASP A 93 9.13 2.79 7.95
C ASP A 93 10.60 3.12 8.25
N ALA A 94 11.23 2.31 9.10
CA ALA A 94 12.61 2.51 9.57
C ALA A 94 13.69 2.32 8.49
N ASP A 95 13.33 1.90 7.28
CA ASP A 95 14.23 1.75 6.14
C ASP A 95 13.92 2.68 4.96
N ASP A 96 12.90 3.54 5.07
CA ASP A 96 12.50 4.46 4.00
C ASP A 96 13.11 5.86 4.17
N LEU A 97 12.83 6.76 3.22
CA LEU A 97 13.19 8.19 3.32
C LEU A 97 11.98 9.06 2.93
N ILE A 98 11.94 10.28 3.44
CA ILE A 98 10.97 11.31 3.04
C ILE A 98 11.67 12.62 2.62
N SER A 99 11.03 13.42 1.78
CA SER A 99 11.52 14.76 1.44
C SER A 99 11.39 15.70 2.63
N SER A 100 12.30 16.68 2.79
CA SER A 100 12.36 17.59 3.94
C SER A 100 11.08 18.40 4.20
N ASN A 101 10.25 18.60 3.18
CA ASN A 101 9.00 19.34 3.26
C ASN A 101 7.75 18.44 3.23
N ARG A 102 7.89 17.13 3.45
CA ARG A 102 6.76 16.19 3.35
C ARG A 102 5.65 16.53 4.34
N ILE A 103 5.97 16.53 5.63
CA ILE A 103 4.96 16.67 6.69
C ILE A 103 4.29 18.05 6.60
N GLU A 104 5.07 19.11 6.32
CA GLU A 104 4.54 20.47 6.11
C GLU A 104 3.50 20.52 5.00
N ASN A 105 3.77 19.88 3.85
CA ASN A 105 2.82 19.83 2.74
C ASN A 105 1.56 19.01 3.09
N GLN A 106 1.69 17.91 3.82
CA GLN A 106 0.52 17.13 4.26
C GLN A 106 -0.36 17.95 5.22
N ILE A 107 0.25 18.66 6.17
CA ILE A 107 -0.47 19.52 7.12
C ILE A 107 -1.13 20.71 6.42
N LEU A 108 -0.49 21.30 5.41
CA LEU A 108 -1.10 22.35 4.60
C LEU A 108 -2.40 21.86 3.95
N VAL A 109 -2.39 20.66 3.36
CA VAL A 109 -3.59 20.06 2.76
C VAL A 109 -4.69 19.86 3.80
N LEU A 110 -4.38 19.28 4.97
CA LEU A 110 -5.37 19.04 6.03
C LEU A 110 -5.91 20.34 6.64
N THR A 111 -5.08 21.39 6.70
CA THR A 111 -5.51 22.72 7.15
C THR A 111 -6.53 23.33 6.20
N THR A 112 -6.34 23.15 4.88
CA THR A 112 -7.28 23.64 3.87
C THR A 112 -8.50 22.74 3.67
N HIS A 113 -8.40 21.46 4.08
CA HIS A 113 -9.41 20.42 3.89
C HIS A 113 -9.58 19.56 5.16
N PRO A 114 -10.14 20.12 6.25
CA PRO A 114 -10.25 19.45 7.54
C PRO A 114 -11.18 18.22 7.53
N GLU A 115 -12.00 18.06 6.47
CA GLU A 115 -12.84 16.89 6.25
C GLU A 115 -12.04 15.63 5.90
N ILE A 116 -10.79 15.76 5.45
CA ILE A 116 -9.92 14.63 5.13
C ILE A 116 -9.58 13.88 6.42
N SER A 117 -9.87 12.58 6.44
CA SER A 117 -9.61 11.71 7.59
C SER A 117 -8.26 10.99 7.48
N LEU A 118 -7.81 10.74 6.25
CA LEU A 118 -6.54 10.12 5.94
C LEU A 118 -5.96 10.71 4.66
N LEU A 119 -4.68 11.05 4.72
CA LEU A 119 -3.89 11.53 3.59
C LEU A 119 -2.73 10.55 3.34
N THR A 120 -2.46 10.23 2.07
CA THR A 120 -1.27 9.47 1.67
C THR A 120 -0.77 9.95 0.31
N SER A 121 0.28 9.33 -0.23
CA SER A 121 0.88 9.71 -1.51
C SER A 121 1.36 8.50 -2.29
N TYR A 122 1.82 8.72 -3.52
CA TYR A 122 2.58 7.69 -4.23
C TYR A 122 4.01 7.62 -3.70
N ALA A 123 4.59 6.43 -3.75
CA ALA A 123 6.01 6.22 -3.45
C ALA A 123 6.88 6.28 -4.72
N THR A 124 8.10 6.76 -4.54
CA THR A 124 9.22 6.53 -5.44
C THR A 124 10.03 5.37 -4.89
N TYR A 125 10.27 4.33 -5.69
CA TYR A 125 11.14 3.24 -5.29
C TYR A 125 12.61 3.66 -5.39
N ILE A 126 13.36 3.37 -4.33
CA ILE A 126 14.81 3.56 -4.25
C ILE A 126 15.52 2.22 -4.03
N THR A 127 16.78 2.16 -4.46
CA THR A 127 17.68 1.02 -4.24
C THR A 127 18.08 0.91 -2.76
N PRO A 128 18.68 -0.21 -2.32
CA PRO A 128 19.27 -0.31 -1.00
C PRO A 128 20.25 0.83 -0.66
N SER A 129 20.96 1.36 -1.66
CA SER A 129 21.87 2.52 -1.53
C SER A 129 21.19 3.89 -1.59
N GLY A 130 19.86 3.96 -1.71
CA GLY A 130 19.10 5.21 -1.74
C GLY A 130 19.01 5.89 -3.11
N LYS A 131 19.48 5.24 -4.18
CA LYS A 131 19.38 5.79 -5.54
C LYS A 131 17.99 5.57 -6.11
N PHE A 132 17.54 6.48 -6.97
CA PHE A 132 16.28 6.30 -7.70
C PHE A 132 16.28 4.97 -8.47
N HIS A 133 15.23 4.18 -8.28
CA HIS A 133 15.02 2.93 -9.01
C HIS A 133 13.89 3.08 -10.04
N SER A 134 12.69 3.41 -9.59
CA SER A 134 11.52 3.62 -10.44
C SER A 134 10.41 4.32 -9.66
N ARG A 135 9.38 4.81 -10.34
CA ARG A 135 8.13 5.15 -9.64
C ARG A 135 7.41 3.86 -9.25
N SER A 136 6.53 3.95 -8.24
CA SER A 136 5.66 2.81 -7.95
C SER A 136 4.80 2.46 -9.16
N SER A 137 4.76 1.17 -9.48
CA SER A 137 3.99 0.60 -10.58
C SER A 137 2.60 0.12 -10.13
N SER A 138 2.28 0.27 -8.85
CA SER A 138 0.94 0.02 -8.31
C SER A 138 -0.02 1.09 -8.82
N PHE A 139 -1.20 0.66 -9.26
CA PHE A 139 -2.26 1.61 -9.59
C PHE A 139 -2.86 2.10 -8.29
N TYR A 140 -2.41 3.27 -7.84
CA TYR A 140 -3.04 3.93 -6.71
C TYR A 140 -4.20 4.76 -7.21
N CYS A 141 -5.31 4.66 -6.48
CA CYS A 141 -6.46 5.51 -6.70
C CYS A 141 -6.28 6.83 -5.99
N THR A 142 -6.81 7.90 -6.57
CA THR A 142 -6.78 9.23 -5.94
C THR A 142 -8.12 9.65 -5.34
N ARG A 143 -9.04 8.69 -5.27
CA ARG A 143 -10.43 8.91 -4.89
C ARG A 143 -10.90 7.81 -3.96
N THR A 144 -11.69 8.18 -2.95
CA THR A 144 -12.26 7.23 -1.97
C THR A 144 -12.98 6.06 -2.62
N LEU A 145 -13.92 6.31 -3.54
CA LEU A 145 -14.73 5.23 -4.12
C LEU A 145 -13.92 4.33 -5.06
N SER A 146 -12.92 4.86 -5.74
CA SER A 146 -11.98 4.02 -6.50
C SER A 146 -11.12 3.19 -5.56
N ALA A 147 -10.57 3.77 -4.49
CA ALA A 147 -9.78 3.05 -3.48
C ALA A 147 -10.61 1.94 -2.81
N LYS A 148 -11.89 2.22 -2.48
CA LYS A 148 -12.85 1.25 -1.95
C LYS A 148 -13.14 0.10 -2.93
N PHE A 149 -13.12 0.34 -4.24
CA PHE A 149 -13.18 -0.75 -5.22
C PHE A 149 -11.91 -1.60 -5.21
N LEU A 150 -10.73 -0.99 -5.08
CA LEU A 150 -9.46 -1.72 -5.05
C LEU A 150 -9.34 -2.63 -3.83
N THR A 151 -9.97 -2.28 -2.69
CA THR A 151 -9.95 -3.17 -1.51
C THR A 151 -10.61 -4.51 -1.79
N LEU A 152 -11.36 -4.69 -2.88
CA LEU A 152 -11.86 -6.00 -3.28
C LEU A 152 -10.75 -6.96 -3.74
N PHE A 153 -9.55 -6.45 -4.04
CA PHE A 153 -8.48 -7.23 -4.68
C PHE A 153 -7.07 -6.98 -4.15
N GLU A 154 -6.76 -5.80 -3.62
CA GLU A 154 -5.42 -5.45 -3.13
C GLU A 154 -5.43 -4.25 -2.19
N THR A 155 -4.30 -4.02 -1.50
CA THR A 155 -4.07 -2.82 -0.70
C THR A 155 -4.17 -1.57 -1.59
N PRO A 156 -5.12 -0.65 -1.35
CA PRO A 156 -5.41 0.45 -2.28
C PRO A 156 -4.50 1.67 -2.12
N LEU A 157 -3.81 1.78 -0.98
CA LEU A 157 -3.11 2.97 -0.53
C LEU A 157 -1.72 2.60 -0.01
N LEU A 158 -0.85 3.60 0.07
CA LEU A 158 0.47 3.45 0.67
C LEU A 158 0.34 3.59 2.20
N HIS A 159 0.72 2.53 2.93
CA HIS A 159 0.74 2.49 4.39
C HIS A 159 1.86 3.35 4.96
N ALA A 160 3.06 3.20 4.39
CA ALA A 160 4.23 3.96 4.75
C ALA A 160 4.09 5.42 4.24
N GLY A 161 4.03 6.38 5.16
CA GLY A 161 3.79 7.79 4.87
C GLY A 161 2.31 8.18 4.83
N MET A 162 1.40 7.40 5.42
CA MET A 162 0.05 7.90 5.67
C MET A 162 0.05 8.87 6.85
N LEU A 163 -0.67 9.99 6.69
CA LEU A 163 -1.02 10.92 7.76
C LEU A 163 -2.51 10.73 8.07
N ILE A 164 -2.83 10.30 9.29
CA ILE A 164 -4.18 9.96 9.73
C ILE A 164 -4.54 10.68 11.03
N LYS A 165 -5.82 11.03 11.21
CA LYS A 165 -6.31 11.56 12.49
C LYS A 165 -6.07 10.57 13.62
N THR A 166 -5.48 11.03 14.73
CA THR A 166 -5.15 10.18 15.88
C THR A 166 -6.37 9.46 16.45
N GLU A 167 -7.49 10.18 16.60
CA GLU A 167 -8.74 9.61 17.10
C GLU A 167 -9.21 8.40 16.26
N LEU A 168 -9.11 8.49 14.94
CA LEU A 168 -9.54 7.45 14.01
C LEU A 168 -8.65 6.21 14.12
N LEU A 169 -7.33 6.39 14.21
CA LEU A 169 -6.42 5.25 14.33
C LEU A 169 -6.45 4.62 15.74
N LYS A 170 -6.68 5.42 16.80
CA LYS A 170 -6.90 4.91 18.17
C LYS A 170 -8.19 4.09 18.28
N GLU A 171 -9.26 4.53 17.60
CA GLU A 171 -10.52 3.80 17.54
C GLU A 171 -10.39 2.49 16.76
N LEU A 172 -9.79 2.55 15.57
CA LEU A 172 -9.72 1.40 14.66
C LEU A 172 -8.67 0.38 15.08
N ARG A 173 -7.48 0.83 15.51
CA ARG A 173 -6.27 0.04 15.75
C ARG A 173 -5.88 -0.84 14.55
N TYR A 174 -4.73 -1.50 14.62
CA TYR A 174 -4.44 -2.62 13.72
C TYR A 174 -5.05 -3.90 14.30
N ASP A 175 -5.63 -4.73 13.44
CA ASP A 175 -6.24 -6.00 13.84
C ASP A 175 -5.15 -7.04 14.17
N GLU A 176 -5.16 -7.55 15.40
CA GLU A 176 -4.20 -8.54 15.91
C GLU A 176 -4.58 -9.99 15.60
N THR A 177 -5.68 -10.24 14.90
CA THR A 177 -6.03 -11.60 14.47
C THR A 177 -5.03 -12.15 13.45
N GLU A 178 -4.90 -13.48 13.39
CA GLU A 178 -3.98 -14.15 12.46
C GLU A 178 -4.33 -13.84 10.98
N GLY A 179 -5.61 -13.58 10.69
CA GLY A 179 -6.08 -13.21 9.34
C GLY A 179 -5.56 -11.86 8.84
N SER A 180 -5.09 -10.99 9.74
CA SER A 180 -4.56 -9.66 9.41
C SER A 180 -3.03 -9.62 9.37
N LYS A 181 -2.36 -10.72 9.73
CA LYS A 181 -0.90 -10.80 9.73
C LYS A 181 -0.33 -10.66 8.31
N HIS A 182 0.66 -9.79 8.17
CA HIS A 182 1.32 -9.41 6.90
C HIS A 182 0.41 -8.71 5.88
N ILE A 183 -0.84 -8.43 6.24
CA ILE A 183 -1.79 -7.65 5.45
C ILE A 183 -2.45 -6.57 6.33
N GLU A 184 -1.75 -6.15 7.38
CA GLU A 184 -2.27 -5.24 8.39
C GLU A 184 -2.71 -3.89 7.80
N ASP A 185 -2.00 -3.45 6.77
CA ASP A 185 -2.33 -2.28 5.98
C ASP A 185 -3.61 -2.49 5.15
N TYR A 186 -3.73 -3.64 4.50
CA TYR A 186 -4.90 -4.00 3.69
C TYR A 186 -6.16 -4.09 4.55
N ASP A 187 -6.06 -4.71 5.73
CA ASP A 187 -7.13 -4.75 6.71
C ASP A 187 -7.53 -3.35 7.17
N LEU A 188 -6.58 -2.55 7.65
CA LEU A 188 -6.83 -1.21 8.16
C LEU A 188 -7.51 -0.33 7.09
N PHE A 189 -6.96 -0.29 5.87
CA PHE A 189 -7.54 0.50 4.79
C PHE A 189 -8.92 0.01 4.38
N THR A 190 -9.19 -1.31 4.43
CA THR A 190 -10.53 -1.84 4.19
C THR A 190 -11.52 -1.25 5.20
N ARG A 191 -11.22 -1.35 6.50
CA ARG A 191 -12.09 -0.84 7.56
C ARG A 191 -12.31 0.68 7.47
N ILE A 192 -11.27 1.44 7.13
CA ILE A 192 -11.38 2.89 6.89
C ILE A 192 -12.29 3.19 5.70
N LEU A 193 -12.07 2.55 4.55
CA LEU A 193 -12.80 2.84 3.31
C LEU A 193 -14.26 2.36 3.35
N PHE A 194 -14.59 1.41 4.22
CA PHE A 194 -15.96 0.94 4.40
C PHE A 194 -16.81 1.91 5.23
N ARG A 195 -16.19 2.84 5.98
CA ARG A 195 -16.85 3.93 6.71
C ARG A 195 -17.21 5.16 5.86
N ASP A 196 -17.01 5.11 4.54
CA ASP A 196 -17.29 6.22 3.62
C ASP A 196 -16.59 7.55 3.99
N LEU A 197 -15.42 7.47 4.63
CA LEU A 197 -14.61 8.64 5.01
C LEU A 197 -13.93 9.31 3.81
N HIS A 198 -13.65 10.61 3.91
CA HIS A 198 -12.90 11.32 2.88
C HIS A 198 -11.40 11.00 3.03
N ILE A 199 -10.83 10.36 2.01
CA ILE A 199 -9.39 10.14 1.88
C ILE A 199 -8.81 11.04 0.80
N TYR A 200 -7.57 11.46 0.99
CA TYR A 200 -6.81 12.19 -0.02
C TYR A 200 -5.54 11.45 -0.39
N VAL A 201 -5.25 11.39 -1.68
CA VAL A 201 -4.01 10.82 -2.18
C VAL A 201 -3.31 11.85 -3.03
N ASP A 202 -2.15 12.31 -2.59
CA ASP A 202 -1.32 13.21 -3.37
C ASP A 202 -0.73 12.45 -4.58
N ALA A 203 -1.24 12.79 -5.76
CA ALA A 203 -0.82 12.26 -7.05
C ALA A 203 0.13 13.20 -7.81
N SER A 204 0.66 14.24 -7.16
CA SER A 204 1.60 15.22 -7.74
C SER A 204 2.87 14.56 -8.30
N ARG A 205 3.16 13.31 -7.93
CA ARG A 205 4.36 12.54 -8.32
C ARG A 205 5.68 13.28 -8.03
N LYS A 206 5.65 14.28 -7.13
CA LYS A 206 6.83 15.05 -6.71
C LYS A 206 7.86 14.21 -5.94
N GLY A 207 7.56 12.95 -5.63
CA GLY A 207 8.48 12.03 -5.00
C GLY A 207 8.78 12.45 -3.57
N MET A 208 7.74 12.51 -2.74
CA MET A 208 7.87 12.96 -1.34
C MET A 208 8.09 11.80 -0.37
N TYR A 209 7.82 10.58 -0.81
CA TYR A 209 8.07 9.34 -0.09
C TYR A 209 8.96 8.43 -0.94
N PHE A 210 10.07 7.96 -0.36
CA PHE A 210 11.04 7.11 -1.03
C PHE A 210 11.06 5.75 -0.35
N TYR A 211 10.41 4.79 -1.00
CA TYR A 211 10.25 3.43 -0.49
C TYR A 211 11.45 2.57 -0.90
N ARG A 212 12.19 2.05 0.07
CA ARG A 212 13.39 1.25 -0.15
C ARG A 212 13.05 -0.18 -0.49
N ARG A 213 13.56 -0.65 -1.62
CA ARG A 213 13.40 -2.04 -2.03
C ARG A 213 14.63 -2.85 -1.66
N ASN A 214 14.47 -3.74 -0.69
CA ASN A 214 15.47 -4.73 -0.30
C ASN A 214 14.87 -6.15 -0.31
N SER A 215 15.72 -7.17 -0.48
CA SER A 215 15.32 -8.58 -0.47
C SER A 215 14.95 -9.11 0.92
N LEU A 216 15.31 -8.38 1.97
CA LEU A 216 15.11 -8.75 3.38
C LEU A 216 13.75 -8.27 3.95
N SER A 217 12.99 -7.49 3.17
CA SER A 217 11.68 -6.96 3.53
C SER A 217 10.71 -8.05 3.95
N VAL A 218 9.76 -7.70 4.83
CA VAL A 218 8.75 -8.64 5.37
C VAL A 218 7.97 -9.32 4.24
N SER A 219 7.56 -8.55 3.22
CA SER A 219 6.87 -9.05 2.02
C SER A 219 7.71 -10.00 1.18
N GLY A 220 9.04 -10.00 1.35
CA GLY A 220 9.95 -10.97 0.75
C GLY A 220 9.88 -12.34 1.45
N ARG A 221 9.82 -12.33 2.79
CA ARG A 221 9.94 -13.52 3.66
C ARG A 221 8.62 -14.28 3.84
N ASN A 222 7.48 -13.58 3.89
CA ASN A 222 6.18 -14.18 4.27
C ASN A 222 5.17 -14.24 3.11
N LYS A 223 5.65 -14.39 1.87
CA LYS A 223 4.82 -14.30 0.65
C LYS A 223 3.59 -15.21 0.66
N LEU A 224 3.75 -16.46 1.12
CA LEU A 224 2.65 -17.43 1.09
C LEU A 224 1.54 -17.02 2.06
N LEU A 225 1.86 -16.79 3.33
CA LEU A 225 0.87 -16.41 4.35
C LEU A 225 0.23 -15.06 4.02
N GLN A 226 1.03 -14.07 3.59
CA GLN A 226 0.52 -12.78 3.12
C GLN A 226 -0.48 -12.95 1.98
N PHE A 227 -0.18 -13.84 1.03
CA PHE A 227 -1.07 -14.10 -0.09
C PHE A 227 -2.37 -14.77 0.33
N GLU A 228 -2.30 -15.81 1.17
CA GLU A 228 -3.49 -16.53 1.67
C GLU A 228 -4.41 -15.59 2.46
N ASN A 229 -3.85 -14.79 3.38
CA ASN A 229 -4.60 -13.78 4.12
C ASN A 229 -5.21 -12.73 3.17
N ALA A 230 -4.47 -12.29 2.15
CA ALA A 230 -4.98 -11.34 1.17
C ALA A 230 -6.11 -11.91 0.30
N VAL A 231 -6.10 -13.22 -0.02
CA VAL A 231 -7.21 -13.89 -0.73
C VAL A 231 -8.44 -13.91 0.17
N HIS A 232 -8.27 -14.34 1.42
CA HIS A 232 -9.37 -14.40 2.38
C HIS A 232 -9.99 -13.02 2.62
N LYS A 233 -9.16 -11.99 2.82
CA LYS A 233 -9.64 -10.60 2.96
C LYS A 233 -10.41 -10.13 1.73
N SER A 234 -9.92 -10.43 0.51
CA SER A 234 -10.65 -10.09 -0.72
C SER A 234 -12.00 -10.80 -0.83
N GLU A 235 -12.08 -12.08 -0.45
CA GLU A 235 -13.34 -12.84 -0.41
C GLU A 235 -14.35 -12.20 0.56
N LEU A 236 -13.91 -11.88 1.78
CA LEU A 236 -14.72 -11.18 2.78
C LEU A 236 -15.21 -9.82 2.26
N ASN A 237 -14.33 -9.03 1.67
CA ASN A 237 -14.66 -7.71 1.15
C ASN A 237 -15.70 -7.77 0.02
N ILE A 238 -15.58 -8.74 -0.89
CA ILE A 238 -16.56 -8.95 -1.98
C ILE A 238 -17.91 -9.40 -1.40
N LYS A 239 -17.90 -10.30 -0.43
CA LYS A 239 -19.12 -10.77 0.24
C LYS A 239 -19.82 -9.65 1.00
N GLU A 240 -19.09 -8.86 1.77
CA GLU A 240 -19.65 -7.77 2.59
C GLU A 240 -20.14 -6.61 1.72
N LEU A 241 -19.34 -6.17 0.75
CA LEU A 241 -19.64 -4.96 -0.02
C LEU A 241 -20.63 -5.19 -1.18
N LEU A 242 -20.64 -6.40 -1.74
CA LEU A 242 -21.42 -6.73 -2.94
C LEU A 242 -22.48 -7.81 -2.70
N HIS A 243 -22.53 -8.40 -1.51
CA HIS A 243 -23.39 -9.57 -1.21
C HIS A 243 -23.20 -10.70 -2.22
N TYR A 244 -21.95 -10.89 -2.66
CA TYR A 244 -21.60 -11.83 -3.70
C TYR A 244 -20.52 -12.81 -3.23
N ASN A 245 -20.69 -14.10 -3.54
CA ASN A 245 -19.70 -15.13 -3.23
C ASN A 245 -18.93 -15.48 -4.50
N ILE A 246 -17.66 -15.07 -4.57
CA ILE A 246 -16.76 -15.42 -5.68
C ILE A 246 -16.12 -16.79 -5.41
N PRO A 247 -16.02 -17.69 -6.40
CA PRO A 247 -15.20 -18.89 -6.25
C PRO A 247 -13.73 -18.53 -6.02
N VAL A 248 -13.14 -19.03 -4.93
CA VAL A 248 -11.76 -18.72 -4.50
C VAL A 248 -10.73 -18.95 -5.61
N GLU A 249 -10.90 -19.98 -6.43
CA GLU A 249 -10.03 -20.27 -7.58
C GLU A 249 -9.98 -19.10 -8.57
N LEU A 250 -11.12 -18.47 -8.87
CA LEU A 250 -11.17 -17.32 -9.79
C LEU A 250 -10.49 -16.10 -9.18
N LEU A 251 -10.68 -15.90 -7.87
CA LEU A 251 -10.07 -14.82 -7.11
C LEU A 251 -8.54 -14.94 -7.07
N ARG A 252 -7.99 -16.16 -6.92
CA ARG A 252 -6.54 -16.41 -6.97
C ARG A 252 -5.94 -15.99 -8.31
N VAL A 253 -6.62 -16.26 -9.43
CA VAL A 253 -6.20 -15.78 -10.76
C VAL A 253 -6.29 -14.26 -10.87
N ILE A 254 -7.37 -13.65 -10.38
CA ILE A 254 -7.52 -12.18 -10.37
C ILE A 254 -6.40 -11.53 -9.53
N LYS A 255 -5.97 -12.17 -8.44
CA LYS A 255 -4.84 -11.71 -7.62
C LYS A 255 -3.46 -12.10 -8.18
N LEU A 256 -3.42 -12.71 -9.37
CA LEU A 256 -2.20 -13.02 -10.13
C LEU A 256 -1.29 -14.08 -9.47
N ASN A 257 -1.88 -15.05 -8.77
CA ASN A 257 -1.13 -16.09 -8.07
C ASN A 257 -0.97 -17.38 -8.88
N GLU A 258 0.20 -18.00 -8.79
CA GLU A 258 0.52 -19.29 -9.44
C GLU A 258 0.05 -19.37 -10.91
N PRO A 259 0.50 -18.45 -11.78
CA PRO A 259 0.04 -18.38 -13.17
C PRO A 259 0.34 -19.62 -14.02
N ASP A 260 1.30 -20.41 -13.59
CA ASP A 260 1.66 -21.71 -14.13
C ASP A 260 0.55 -22.77 -13.93
N LYS A 261 -0.31 -22.60 -12.92
CA LYS A 261 -1.44 -23.50 -12.63
C LYS A 261 -2.75 -23.08 -13.28
N TRP A 262 -2.76 -21.98 -14.05
CA TRP A 262 -4.00 -21.49 -14.66
C TRP A 262 -4.40 -22.31 -15.88
N HIS A 263 -5.61 -22.86 -15.85
CA HIS A 263 -6.22 -23.50 -17.01
C HIS A 263 -7.01 -22.48 -17.85
N SER A 264 -7.13 -22.74 -19.15
CA SER A 264 -7.80 -21.85 -20.12
C SER A 264 -9.20 -21.41 -19.68
N MET A 265 -10.00 -22.33 -19.15
CA MET A 265 -11.37 -22.03 -18.67
C MET A 265 -11.38 -21.17 -17.42
N VAL A 266 -10.45 -21.39 -16.49
CA VAL A 266 -10.32 -20.60 -15.26
C VAL A 266 -9.94 -19.17 -15.63
N LEU A 267 -8.95 -18.98 -16.52
CA LEU A 267 -8.56 -17.66 -17.02
C LEU A 267 -9.74 -16.90 -17.66
N LEU A 268 -10.49 -17.57 -18.54
CA LEU A 268 -11.66 -16.97 -19.19
C LEU A 268 -12.74 -16.58 -18.16
N ARG A 269 -13.03 -17.47 -17.20
CA ARG A 269 -14.00 -17.22 -16.12
C ARG A 269 -13.54 -16.07 -15.24
N SER A 270 -12.29 -16.01 -14.82
CA SER A 270 -11.74 -14.90 -14.01
C SER A 270 -11.84 -13.54 -14.69
N ILE A 271 -11.66 -13.47 -16.02
CA ILE A 271 -11.85 -12.23 -16.77
C ILE A 271 -13.32 -11.78 -16.79
N LYS A 272 -14.25 -12.72 -16.97
CA LYS A 272 -15.69 -12.44 -16.91
C LYS A 272 -16.10 -12.03 -15.49
N GLU A 273 -15.60 -12.74 -14.49
CA GLU A 273 -15.87 -12.51 -13.07
C GLU A 273 -15.42 -11.10 -12.64
N LEU A 274 -14.21 -10.71 -13.04
CA LEU A 274 -13.71 -9.37 -12.74
C LEU A 274 -14.57 -8.27 -13.39
N LYS A 275 -15.06 -8.49 -14.61
CA LYS A 275 -16.00 -7.55 -15.26
C LYS A 275 -17.33 -7.49 -14.51
N TYR A 276 -17.83 -8.63 -14.04
CA TYR A 276 -19.08 -8.72 -13.31
C TYR A 276 -19.00 -8.02 -11.94
N ILE A 277 -17.96 -8.28 -11.16
CA ILE A 277 -17.70 -7.59 -9.87
C ILE A 277 -17.62 -6.07 -10.07
N LYS A 278 -16.95 -5.60 -11.13
CA LYS A 278 -16.91 -4.18 -11.49
C LYS A 278 -18.33 -3.62 -11.70
N LEU A 279 -19.17 -4.33 -12.45
CA LEU A 279 -20.55 -3.90 -12.72
C LEU A 279 -21.39 -3.86 -11.45
N LEU A 280 -21.31 -4.89 -10.60
CA LEU A 280 -21.98 -4.93 -9.29
C LEU A 280 -21.59 -3.74 -8.43
N TYR A 281 -20.29 -3.50 -8.27
CA TYR A 281 -19.79 -2.36 -7.48
C TYR A 281 -20.29 -1.03 -8.02
N CYS A 282 -20.15 -0.81 -9.33
CA CYS A 282 -20.60 0.42 -9.97
C CYS A 282 -22.10 0.65 -9.83
N ASN A 283 -22.90 -0.41 -9.90
CA ASN A 283 -24.35 -0.33 -9.71
C ASN A 283 -24.71 0.00 -8.25
N ASN A 284 -24.06 -0.66 -7.28
CA ASN A 284 -24.28 -0.39 -5.85
C ASN A 284 -23.91 1.05 -5.47
N GLN A 285 -22.92 1.64 -6.15
CA GLN A 285 -22.43 3.00 -5.91
C GLN A 285 -22.94 4.03 -6.95
N LYS A 286 -23.95 3.71 -7.76
CA LYS A 286 -24.35 4.51 -8.94
C LYS A 286 -24.65 5.98 -8.64
N ASN A 287 -25.21 6.27 -7.46
CA ASN A 287 -25.57 7.63 -7.05
C ASN A 287 -24.40 8.41 -6.42
N LYS A 288 -23.29 7.72 -6.07
CA LYS A 288 -22.12 8.32 -5.40
C LYS A 288 -20.91 8.45 -6.33
N LEU A 289 -20.76 7.55 -7.31
CA LEU A 289 -19.63 7.52 -8.22
C LEU A 289 -19.61 8.73 -9.15
N LYS A 290 -18.47 9.43 -9.18
CA LYS A 290 -18.21 10.49 -10.15
C LYS A 290 -17.53 9.90 -11.38
N ILE A 291 -17.55 10.63 -12.49
CA ILE A 291 -16.90 10.25 -13.76
C ILE A 291 -15.42 9.87 -13.56
N LYS A 292 -14.71 10.60 -12.69
CA LYS A 292 -13.31 10.31 -12.36
C LYS A 292 -13.13 8.97 -11.62
N ASP A 293 -14.08 8.58 -10.77
CA ASP A 293 -14.06 7.28 -10.09
C ASP A 293 -14.26 6.14 -11.09
N PHE A 294 -15.28 6.26 -11.95
CA PHE A 294 -15.50 5.32 -13.06
C PHE A 294 -14.28 5.14 -13.95
N ARG A 295 -13.60 6.25 -14.31
CA ARG A 295 -12.38 6.20 -15.11
C ARG A 295 -11.28 5.40 -14.41
N GLN A 296 -11.01 5.67 -13.13
CA GLN A 296 -9.97 4.96 -12.37
C GLN A 296 -10.26 3.46 -12.25
N ILE A 297 -11.51 3.11 -11.92
CA ILE A 297 -11.96 1.72 -11.82
C ILE A 297 -11.80 1.00 -13.16
N ASN A 298 -12.22 1.62 -14.27
CA ASN A 298 -12.10 1.03 -15.60
C ASN A 298 -10.64 0.81 -16.03
N ILE A 299 -9.76 1.80 -15.78
CA ILE A 299 -8.33 1.67 -16.07
C ILE A 299 -7.73 0.51 -15.26
N TRP A 300 -8.03 0.42 -13.96
CA TRP A 300 -7.55 -0.66 -13.13
C TRP A 300 -8.00 -2.03 -13.64
N VAL A 301 -9.29 -2.18 -13.96
CA VAL A 301 -9.85 -3.44 -14.48
C VAL A 301 -9.22 -3.82 -15.82
N ALA A 302 -9.01 -2.86 -16.73
CA ALA A 302 -8.33 -3.08 -18.00
C ALA A 302 -6.89 -3.56 -17.79
N GLN A 303 -6.13 -2.86 -16.94
CA GLN A 303 -4.76 -3.25 -16.59
C GLN A 303 -4.70 -4.62 -15.92
N ARG A 304 -5.65 -4.94 -15.04
CA ARG A 304 -5.70 -6.23 -14.35
C ARG A 304 -5.99 -7.38 -15.31
N ARG A 305 -6.97 -7.22 -16.20
CA ARG A 305 -7.26 -8.19 -17.27
C ARG A 305 -6.05 -8.41 -18.17
N LEU A 306 -5.38 -7.34 -18.59
CA LEU A 306 -4.16 -7.43 -19.39
C LEU A 306 -3.05 -8.19 -18.67
N ARG A 307 -2.87 -7.98 -17.34
CA ARG A 307 -1.89 -8.73 -16.54
C ARG A 307 -2.20 -10.22 -16.45
N MET A 308 -3.47 -10.59 -16.26
CA MET A 308 -3.86 -12.00 -16.26
C MET A 308 -3.52 -12.65 -17.60
N ILE A 309 -3.83 -11.99 -18.72
CA ILE A 309 -3.51 -12.47 -20.06
C ILE A 309 -1.99 -12.57 -20.25
N ALA A 310 -1.24 -11.53 -19.90
CA ALA A 310 0.21 -11.51 -20.04
C ALA A 310 0.89 -12.61 -19.21
N MET A 311 0.44 -12.85 -17.98
CA MET A 311 0.98 -13.92 -17.13
C MET A 311 0.63 -15.29 -17.67
N ALA A 312 -0.58 -15.49 -18.20
CA ALA A 312 -0.96 -16.72 -18.89
C ALA A 312 -0.11 -16.98 -20.15
N LEU A 313 0.24 -15.94 -20.92
CA LEU A 313 1.14 -16.05 -22.07
C LEU A 313 2.57 -16.44 -21.67
N ILE A 314 3.08 -15.87 -20.56
CA ILE A 314 4.46 -16.09 -20.11
C ILE A 314 4.62 -17.42 -19.38
N LYS A 315 3.65 -17.80 -18.53
CA LYS A 315 3.78 -18.90 -17.57
C LYS A 315 2.82 -20.06 -17.81
N GLY A 316 1.75 -19.87 -18.59
CA GLY A 316 0.78 -20.92 -18.84
C GLY A 316 1.30 -22.05 -19.72
N THR A 317 0.55 -23.15 -19.73
CA THR A 317 0.71 -24.28 -20.67
C THR A 317 0.44 -23.85 -22.11
N PHE A 318 0.79 -24.70 -23.09
CA PHE A 318 0.52 -24.42 -24.51
C PHE A 318 -0.95 -24.05 -24.78
N THR A 319 -1.90 -24.81 -24.23
CA THR A 319 -3.35 -24.55 -24.37
C THR A 319 -3.78 -23.27 -23.68
N THR A 320 -3.21 -22.96 -22.51
CA THR A 320 -3.49 -21.71 -21.79
C THR A 320 -2.96 -20.49 -22.57
N ARG A 321 -1.80 -20.61 -23.22
CA ARG A 321 -1.23 -19.55 -24.07
C ARG A 321 -2.11 -19.27 -25.29
N LEU A 322 -2.55 -20.30 -26.00
CA LEU A 322 -3.47 -20.15 -27.15
C LEU A 322 -4.78 -19.47 -26.72
N ALA A 323 -5.35 -19.91 -25.60
CA ALA A 323 -6.55 -19.28 -25.04
C ALA A 323 -6.30 -17.81 -24.67
N ALA A 324 -5.14 -17.50 -24.08
CA ALA A 324 -4.78 -16.13 -23.72
C ALA A 324 -4.69 -15.20 -24.95
N ILE A 325 -4.19 -15.69 -26.10
CA ILE A 325 -4.18 -14.94 -27.37
C ILE A 325 -5.61 -14.64 -27.82
N PHE A 326 -6.48 -15.65 -27.85
CA PHE A 326 -7.88 -15.47 -28.27
C PHE A 326 -8.62 -14.51 -27.34
N ILE A 327 -8.44 -14.69 -26.03
CA ILE A 327 -8.98 -13.80 -25.01
C ILE A 327 -8.45 -12.38 -25.21
N PHE A 328 -7.17 -12.18 -25.49
CA PHE A 328 -6.61 -10.85 -25.74
C PHE A 328 -7.33 -10.14 -26.89
N ILE A 329 -7.52 -10.83 -28.02
CA ILE A 329 -8.22 -10.28 -29.20
C ILE A 329 -9.64 -9.86 -28.84
N LEU A 330 -10.39 -10.71 -28.11
CA LEU A 330 -11.75 -10.39 -27.66
C LEU A 330 -11.83 -9.27 -26.61
N ASN A 331 -10.69 -8.87 -26.05
CA ASN A 331 -10.59 -7.91 -24.96
C ASN A 331 -9.65 -6.75 -25.34
N ILE A 332 -9.53 -6.44 -26.65
CA ILE A 332 -8.65 -5.37 -27.16
C ILE A 332 -9.04 -3.98 -26.60
N ASP A 333 -10.28 -3.81 -26.13
CA ASP A 333 -10.82 -2.63 -25.45
C ASP A 333 -9.95 -2.16 -24.27
N MET A 334 -9.20 -3.07 -23.63
CA MET A 334 -8.30 -2.75 -22.52
C MET A 334 -7.18 -1.78 -22.91
N LEU A 335 -6.84 -1.72 -24.20
CA LEU A 335 -5.81 -0.85 -24.76
C LEU A 335 -6.34 0.55 -25.10
N PHE A 336 -7.64 0.83 -24.92
CA PHE A 336 -8.20 2.15 -25.23
C PHE A 336 -7.86 3.21 -24.16
N TYR A 337 -7.27 2.80 -23.04
CA TYR A 337 -6.81 3.70 -21.99
C TYR A 337 -5.32 4.01 -22.17
N ALA A 338 -4.98 5.29 -22.37
CA ALA A 338 -3.60 5.76 -22.48
C ALA A 338 -2.74 5.32 -21.26
N GLU A 339 -3.35 5.29 -20.08
CA GLU A 339 -2.73 4.87 -18.83
C GLU A 339 -2.32 3.39 -18.83
N THR A 340 -2.98 2.54 -19.64
CA THR A 340 -2.58 1.13 -19.80
C THR A 340 -1.20 1.04 -20.46
N TYR A 341 -0.93 1.79 -21.53
CA TYR A 341 0.39 1.81 -22.17
C TYR A 341 1.48 2.31 -21.22
N LYS A 342 1.20 3.37 -20.46
CA LYS A 342 2.13 3.89 -19.45
C LYS A 342 2.45 2.85 -18.37
N SER A 343 1.44 2.11 -17.90
CA SER A 343 1.65 1.04 -16.92
C SER A 343 2.53 -0.08 -17.47
N ILE A 344 2.35 -0.46 -18.74
CA ILE A 344 3.22 -1.43 -19.42
C ILE A 344 4.65 -0.89 -19.45
N PHE A 345 4.85 0.34 -19.92
CA PHE A 345 6.17 0.96 -19.99
C PHE A 345 6.86 1.04 -18.62
N ASP A 346 6.19 1.56 -17.59
CA ASP A 346 6.73 1.70 -16.23
C ASP A 346 7.15 0.32 -15.66
N LYS A 347 6.39 -0.74 -15.95
CA LYS A 347 6.71 -2.12 -15.54
C LYS A 347 7.85 -2.74 -16.34
N THR A 348 7.96 -2.43 -17.64
CA THR A 348 9.09 -2.84 -18.47
C THR A 348 10.38 -2.19 -17.98
N VAL A 349 10.37 -0.88 -17.73
CA VAL A 349 11.50 -0.16 -17.13
C VAL A 349 11.87 -0.78 -15.79
N TRP A 350 10.88 -1.05 -14.93
CA TRP A 350 11.10 -1.73 -13.66
C TRP A 350 11.78 -3.10 -13.82
N PHE A 351 11.30 -3.93 -14.76
CA PHE A 351 11.85 -5.26 -15.00
C PHE A 351 13.33 -5.18 -15.40
N PHE A 352 13.68 -4.32 -16.36
CA PHE A 352 15.07 -4.12 -16.76
C PHE A 352 15.95 -3.54 -15.64
N ASN A 353 15.43 -2.62 -14.84
CA ASN A 353 16.15 -2.09 -13.68
C ASN A 353 16.39 -3.20 -12.64
N SER A 354 15.39 -4.06 -12.37
CA SER A 354 15.53 -5.15 -11.41
C SER A 354 16.60 -6.18 -11.80
N LEU A 355 16.91 -6.33 -13.09
CA LEU A 355 18.00 -7.18 -13.57
C LEU A 355 19.37 -6.53 -13.33
N LYS A 356 19.47 -5.20 -13.41
CA LYS A 356 20.73 -4.46 -13.18
C LYS A 356 21.17 -4.46 -11.72
N TYR A 357 20.22 -4.53 -10.78
CA TYR A 357 20.48 -4.46 -9.33
C TYR A 357 20.46 -5.81 -8.62
N LYS A 358 20.51 -6.93 -9.37
CA LYS A 358 20.69 -8.30 -8.85
C LYS A 358 22.15 -8.73 -8.78
N ASN A 359 23.05 -7.93 -9.36
CA ASN A 359 24.50 -7.97 -9.18
C ASN A 359 24.92 -6.78 -8.32
#